data_AF-A0A514CMU3-F1
#
_entry.id   AF-A0A514CMU3-F1
#
_cell.length_a   1.000
_cell.length_b   1.000
_cell.length_c   1.000
_cell.angle_alpha   90.00
_cell.angle_beta   90.00
_cell.angle_gamma   90.00
#
_symmetry.space_group_name_H-M   'P 1'
#
loop_
_entity.id
_entity.type
_entity.pdbx_description
1 polymer ?
#
loop_
_entity_poly.entity_id
_entity_poly.type
_entity_poly.pdbx_seq_one_letter_code
_entity_poly.pdbx_strand_id
1 'polypeptide(L)'
;MLALLRLKLVFGVCFGLFFEVSGVTKHDDYVKVRGDFKDLKKDGKYEEAINHLLNYIEEGDGTGNEIAARIDLGNVLWVIGKFEKSLEFLGSARTLLHNRDDFLLKGRLHQEFAQCFSQLGLHELALEHNKKAMDFLVLEGKGKVPQGRMQYLINTRARFYFQINEYERAMESLRKGLEYGQGPIGLSYMLNYFLNHRANQDSADHYFKKMMVHEHNQNNSKNEDFWINLHAGRYYLRKDEWNKANSYLGNAIQIAEEIQRLPCLISGYQAMIELYREEGNKAGELELLNKLVVAKDSMQTFKRDGLKLSVATVVRLNEEIKSNWENKFVLFITISGLALCGMLVFYLKKRKVNLVLTEKVIDLTDEKNNLLISGENGLEEVVQLAKNNEAGFLAKFEEVYPDWMNRIMGLHPDLTRKELELSAMLYLNFSTKEIASFTFVQHKTVQMRKYRLRKKLHLDSKSDLYLWAKTL
;
A
#
# COMPACT_ATOMS: atom_id res chain seq x y z
N MET A 1 -26.24 -16.18 -19.44
CA MET A 1 -25.48 -16.27 -20.70
C MET A 1 -24.34 -15.23 -20.78
N LEU A 2 -24.51 -14.00 -20.27
CA LEU A 2 -23.45 -12.96 -20.22
C LEU A 2 -22.31 -13.21 -19.20
N ALA A 3 -22.52 -14.04 -18.18
CA ALA A 3 -21.47 -14.39 -17.19
C ALA A 3 -20.45 -15.43 -17.71
N LEU A 4 -20.84 -16.29 -18.65
CA LEU A 4 -19.98 -17.31 -19.26
C LEU A 4 -19.06 -16.74 -20.36
N LEU A 5 -19.40 -15.59 -20.94
CA LEU A 5 -18.57 -14.89 -21.92
C LEU A 5 -17.36 -14.17 -21.27
N ARG A 6 -17.48 -13.73 -20.01
CA ARG A 6 -16.36 -13.10 -19.28
C ARG A 6 -15.32 -14.11 -18.79
N LEU A 7 -15.72 -15.37 -18.54
CA LEU A 7 -14.80 -16.41 -18.07
C LEU A 7 -13.92 -16.99 -19.20
N LYS A 8 -14.39 -16.99 -20.46
CA LYS A 8 -13.57 -17.40 -21.62
C LYS A 8 -12.51 -16.37 -22.02
N LEU A 9 -12.68 -15.09 -21.66
CA LEU A 9 -11.66 -14.06 -21.89
C LEU A 9 -10.47 -14.21 -20.94
N VAL A 10 -10.68 -14.74 -19.73
CA VAL A 10 -9.61 -14.91 -18.72
C VAL A 10 -8.67 -16.08 -19.06
N PHE A 11 -9.16 -17.12 -19.75
CA PHE A 11 -8.33 -18.25 -20.17
C PHE A 11 -7.62 -18.05 -21.52
N GLY A 12 -8.11 -17.15 -22.39
CA GLY A 12 -7.45 -16.80 -23.65
C GLY A 12 -6.23 -15.87 -23.51
N VAL A 13 -6.10 -15.18 -22.37
CA VAL A 13 -5.00 -14.23 -22.11
C VAL A 13 -3.73 -14.93 -21.57
N CYS A 14 -3.84 -16.18 -21.09
CA CYS A 14 -2.70 -16.89 -20.50
C CYS A 14 -1.81 -17.65 -21.50
N PHE A 15 -2.13 -17.66 -22.80
CA PHE A 15 -1.32 -18.37 -23.82
C PHE A 15 -0.74 -17.47 -24.93
N GLY A 16 -0.95 -16.15 -24.84
CA GLY A 16 -0.38 -15.16 -25.77
C GLY A 16 0.90 -14.47 -25.28
N LEU A 17 1.47 -14.91 -24.15
CA LEU A 17 2.64 -14.29 -23.51
C LEU A 17 3.99 -14.97 -23.85
N PHE A 18 4.04 -15.79 -24.91
CA PHE A 18 5.29 -16.42 -25.36
C PHE A 18 5.39 -16.40 -26.88
N PHE A 19 5.43 -15.19 -27.46
CA PHE A 19 6.16 -14.94 -28.71
C PHE A 19 6.61 -13.48 -28.69
N GLU A 20 7.63 -13.21 -27.88
CA GLU A 20 8.51 -12.07 -28.09
C GLU A 20 9.33 -12.43 -29.35
N VAL A 21 8.71 -12.20 -30.51
CA VAL A 21 9.44 -12.19 -31.78
C VAL A 21 10.28 -10.93 -31.72
N SER A 22 11.58 -11.15 -31.55
CA SER A 22 12.67 -10.22 -31.81
C SER A 22 12.62 -9.73 -33.25
N GLY A 23 11.69 -8.82 -33.52
CA GLY A 23 11.74 -7.91 -34.65
C GLY A 23 12.38 -6.62 -34.17
N VAL A 24 13.62 -6.37 -34.58
CA VAL A 24 14.24 -5.03 -34.48
C VAL A 24 13.39 -4.10 -35.34
N THR A 25 12.40 -3.45 -34.75
CA THR A 25 11.63 -2.37 -35.38
C THR A 25 12.43 -1.07 -35.23
N LYS A 26 12.27 -0.15 -36.18
CA LYS A 26 12.94 1.17 -36.34
C LYS A 26 12.93 2.13 -35.11
N HIS A 27 12.51 1.68 -33.93
CA HIS A 27 12.04 2.50 -32.81
C HIS A 27 13.04 2.64 -31.64
N ASP A 28 14.29 2.22 -31.84
CA ASP A 28 15.38 2.30 -30.84
C ASP A 28 16.05 3.70 -30.73
N ASP A 29 15.74 4.65 -31.61
CA ASP A 29 16.46 5.95 -31.66
C ASP A 29 15.80 7.10 -30.88
N TYR A 30 14.82 6.81 -29.99
CA TYR A 30 14.14 7.87 -29.22
C TYR A 30 15.11 8.67 -28.32
N VAL A 31 16.22 8.06 -27.89
CA VAL A 31 17.27 8.76 -27.14
C VAL A 31 17.82 9.93 -27.96
N LYS A 32 18.09 9.72 -29.25
CA LYS A 32 18.55 10.76 -30.17
C LYS A 32 17.44 11.77 -30.45
N VAL A 33 16.23 11.30 -30.76
CA VAL A 33 15.06 12.18 -31.00
C VAL A 33 14.85 13.13 -29.82
N ARG A 34 14.95 12.61 -28.59
CA ARG A 34 14.82 13.39 -27.37
C ARG A 34 16.03 14.30 -27.12
N GLY A 35 17.23 13.89 -27.53
CA GLY A 35 18.43 14.73 -27.53
C GLY A 35 18.23 15.97 -28.41
N ASP A 36 17.91 15.74 -29.68
CA ASP A 36 17.65 16.79 -30.67
C ASP A 36 16.52 17.73 -30.20
N PHE A 37 15.43 17.17 -29.65
CA PHE A 37 14.35 17.96 -29.05
C PHE A 37 14.85 18.88 -27.93
N LYS A 38 15.70 18.38 -27.02
CA LYS A 38 16.23 19.18 -25.91
C LYS A 38 17.10 20.31 -26.42
N ASP A 39 17.92 20.07 -27.44
CA ASP A 39 18.79 21.08 -28.03
C ASP A 39 17.99 22.15 -28.75
N LEU A 40 17.02 21.77 -29.60
CA LEU A 40 16.10 22.70 -30.25
C LEU A 40 15.34 23.56 -29.23
N LYS A 41 14.85 22.95 -28.15
CA LYS A 41 14.15 23.65 -27.07
C LYS A 41 15.09 24.60 -26.29
N LYS A 42 16.32 24.17 -26.01
CA LYS A 42 17.34 24.99 -25.35
C LYS A 42 17.64 26.24 -26.15
N ASP A 43 17.73 26.10 -27.47
CA ASP A 43 17.98 27.18 -28.43
C ASP A 43 16.74 28.04 -28.74
N GLY A 44 15.58 27.70 -28.16
CA GLY A 44 14.33 28.43 -28.37
C GLY A 44 13.62 28.16 -29.69
N LYS A 45 14.07 27.16 -30.46
CA LYS A 45 13.50 26.74 -31.75
C LYS A 45 12.28 25.85 -31.56
N TYR A 46 11.23 26.40 -30.95
CA TYR A 46 10.08 25.61 -30.50
C TYR A 46 9.25 25.00 -31.64
N GLU A 47 9.07 25.71 -32.77
CA GLU A 47 8.32 25.15 -33.90
C GLU A 47 9.09 24.01 -34.59
N GLU A 48 10.42 24.11 -34.70
CA GLU A 48 11.27 23.00 -35.17
C GLU A 48 11.17 21.80 -34.22
N ALA A 49 11.22 22.04 -32.91
CA ALA A 49 11.06 21.00 -31.89
C ALA A 49 9.69 20.30 -31.96
N ILE A 50 8.62 21.06 -32.24
CA ILE A 50 7.26 20.53 -32.45
C ILE A 50 7.23 19.62 -33.67
N ASN A 51 7.70 20.10 -34.82
CA ASN A 51 7.70 19.33 -36.06
C ASN A 51 8.53 18.05 -35.93
N HIS A 52 9.69 18.13 -35.27
CA HIS A 52 10.54 16.98 -34.98
C HIS A 52 9.82 15.90 -34.18
N LEU A 53 9.09 16.29 -33.12
CA LEU A 53 8.32 15.35 -32.31
C LEU A 53 7.07 14.80 -33.03
N LEU A 54 6.39 15.63 -33.85
CA LEU A 54 5.23 15.18 -34.62
C LEU A 54 5.61 14.10 -35.63
N ASN A 55 6.69 14.31 -36.39
CA ASN A 55 7.21 13.33 -37.33
C ASN A 55 7.52 11.98 -36.64
N TYR A 56 8.10 12.02 -35.44
CA TYR A 56 8.35 10.81 -34.65
C TYR A 56 7.06 10.09 -34.22
N ILE A 57 6.02 10.84 -33.85
CA ILE A 57 4.74 10.27 -33.37
C ILE A 57 3.93 9.66 -34.52
N GLU A 58 3.96 10.25 -35.71
CA GLU A 58 3.24 9.72 -36.89
C GLU A 58 3.72 8.33 -37.31
N GLU A 59 4.98 7.99 -37.00
CA GLU A 59 5.60 6.69 -37.29
C GLU A 59 5.49 5.67 -36.13
N GLY A 60 4.81 6.01 -35.03
CA GLY A 60 4.80 5.25 -33.77
C GLY A 60 3.78 4.10 -33.65
N ASP A 61 4.00 3.22 -32.67
CA ASP A 61 3.25 1.98 -32.39
C ASP A 61 2.60 1.91 -30.99
N GLY A 62 2.66 2.99 -30.19
CA GLY A 62 2.13 3.09 -28.83
C GLY A 62 3.11 2.65 -27.72
N THR A 63 4.41 2.55 -28.00
CA THR A 63 5.47 2.23 -27.02
C THR A 63 5.69 3.33 -25.96
N GLY A 64 6.51 3.05 -24.93
CA GLY A 64 6.89 4.03 -23.92
C GLY A 64 7.58 5.28 -24.48
N ASN A 65 8.31 5.13 -25.61
CA ASN A 65 8.98 6.22 -26.31
C ASN A 65 7.96 7.19 -26.94
N GLU A 66 6.90 6.68 -27.56
CA GLU A 66 5.82 7.52 -28.10
C GLU A 66 5.09 8.29 -27.00
N ILE A 67 4.83 7.65 -25.84
CA ILE A 67 4.24 8.33 -24.68
C ILE A 67 5.15 9.48 -24.24
N ALA A 68 6.45 9.23 -24.13
CA ALA A 68 7.42 10.23 -23.74
C ALA A 68 7.48 11.40 -24.74
N ALA A 69 7.42 11.10 -26.05
CA ALA A 69 7.34 12.11 -27.11
C ALA A 69 6.06 12.95 -27.01
N ARG A 70 4.89 12.34 -26.75
CA ARG A 70 3.63 13.07 -26.52
C ARG A 70 3.70 13.99 -25.30
N ILE A 71 4.37 13.57 -24.23
CA ILE A 71 4.61 14.43 -23.06
C ILE A 71 5.53 15.61 -23.41
N ASP A 72 6.62 15.36 -24.13
CA ASP A 72 7.54 16.41 -24.59
C ASP A 72 6.87 17.39 -25.56
N LEU A 73 5.95 16.89 -26.40
CA LEU A 73 5.15 17.70 -27.30
C LEU A 73 4.16 18.59 -26.52
N GLY A 74 3.47 18.01 -25.55
CA GLY A 74 2.66 18.78 -24.60
C GLY A 74 3.47 19.88 -23.91
N ASN A 75 4.70 19.56 -23.48
CA ASN A 75 5.59 20.52 -22.86
C ASN A 75 5.88 21.74 -23.75
N VAL A 76 6.36 21.52 -24.98
CA VAL A 76 6.73 22.62 -25.88
C VAL A 76 5.50 23.43 -26.33
N LEU A 77 4.35 22.78 -26.49
CA LEU A 77 3.10 23.44 -26.87
C LEU A 77 2.60 24.42 -25.80
N TRP A 78 2.58 24.04 -24.52
CA TRP A 78 2.19 25.00 -23.48
C TRP A 78 3.22 26.12 -23.33
N VAL A 79 4.51 25.84 -23.58
CA VAL A 79 5.59 26.83 -23.51
C VAL A 79 5.30 28.01 -24.44
N ILE A 80 4.78 27.75 -25.65
CA ILE A 80 4.42 28.78 -26.65
C ILE A 80 2.95 29.22 -26.59
N GLY A 81 2.20 28.77 -25.57
CA GLY A 81 0.81 29.20 -25.35
C GLY A 81 -0.25 28.38 -26.11
N LYS A 82 0.12 27.32 -26.84
CA LYS A 82 -0.83 26.39 -27.50
C LYS A 82 -1.41 25.40 -26.48
N PHE A 83 -2.11 25.92 -25.45
CA PHE A 83 -2.58 25.16 -24.29
C PHE A 83 -3.58 24.05 -24.64
N GLU A 84 -4.48 24.31 -25.60
CA GLU A 84 -5.45 23.32 -26.06
C GLU A 84 -4.73 22.08 -26.62
N LYS A 85 -3.92 22.25 -27.66
CA LYS A 85 -3.11 21.16 -28.24
C LYS A 85 -2.21 20.48 -27.20
N SER A 86 -1.62 21.25 -26.28
CA SER A 86 -0.86 20.68 -25.17
C SER A 86 -1.70 19.68 -24.37
N LEU A 87 -2.90 20.08 -23.94
CA LEU A 87 -3.79 19.21 -23.16
C LEU A 87 -4.28 18.00 -23.97
N GLU A 88 -4.45 18.10 -25.29
CA GLU A 88 -4.76 16.95 -26.16
C GLU A 88 -3.66 15.89 -26.11
N PHE A 89 -2.40 16.29 -26.35
CA PHE A 89 -1.27 15.37 -26.33
C PHE A 89 -0.99 14.80 -24.93
N LEU A 90 -1.08 15.62 -23.88
CA LEU A 90 -0.97 15.15 -22.49
C LEU A 90 -2.11 14.20 -22.13
N GLY A 91 -3.34 14.51 -22.57
CA GLY A 91 -4.51 13.66 -22.40
C GLY A 91 -4.36 12.32 -23.10
N SER A 92 -3.76 12.30 -24.29
CA SER A 92 -3.45 11.11 -25.06
C SER A 92 -2.35 10.26 -24.40
N ALA A 93 -1.26 10.89 -23.94
CA ALA A 93 -0.19 10.23 -23.19
C ALA A 93 -0.72 9.59 -21.90
N ARG A 94 -1.64 10.26 -21.20
CA ARG A 94 -2.32 9.72 -20.01
C ARG A 94 -3.06 8.43 -20.32
N THR A 95 -3.87 8.41 -21.38
CA THR A 95 -4.65 7.22 -21.77
C THR A 95 -3.74 6.02 -22.02
N LEU A 96 -2.62 6.23 -22.74
CA LEU A 96 -1.62 5.18 -22.96
C LEU A 96 -0.90 4.73 -21.67
N LEU A 97 -0.77 5.61 -20.67
CA LEU A 97 -0.15 5.32 -19.38
C LEU A 97 -1.08 4.64 -18.36
N HIS A 98 -2.40 4.60 -18.58
CA HIS A 98 -3.37 4.21 -17.55
C HIS A 98 -3.06 2.85 -16.89
N ASN A 99 -2.63 1.86 -17.69
CA ASN A 99 -2.32 0.50 -17.24
C ASN A 99 -0.81 0.20 -17.18
N ARG A 100 0.06 1.22 -17.26
CA ARG A 100 1.52 1.04 -17.24
C ARG A 100 2.11 1.52 -15.93
N ASP A 101 2.97 0.72 -15.32
CA ASP A 101 3.72 1.11 -14.11
C ASP A 101 5.03 1.81 -14.45
N ASP A 102 4.90 2.96 -15.13
CA ASP A 102 6.02 3.86 -15.42
C ASP A 102 5.93 5.13 -14.57
N PHE A 103 6.58 5.10 -13.40
CA PHE A 103 6.57 6.24 -12.46
C PHE A 103 7.29 7.47 -13.04
N LEU A 104 8.32 7.29 -13.87
CA LEU A 104 9.02 8.39 -14.51
C LEU A 104 8.09 9.17 -15.44
N LEU A 105 7.42 8.46 -16.36
CA LEU A 105 6.51 9.09 -17.31
C LEU A 105 5.25 9.63 -16.62
N LYS A 106 4.72 8.95 -15.61
CA LYS A 106 3.63 9.50 -14.76
C LYS A 106 4.05 10.81 -14.10
N GLY A 107 5.25 10.87 -13.52
CA GLY A 107 5.78 12.08 -12.89
C GLY A 107 5.92 13.24 -13.88
N ARG A 108 6.53 12.98 -15.04
CA ARG A 108 6.65 13.98 -16.12
C ARG A 108 5.29 14.46 -16.61
N LEU A 109 4.36 13.55 -16.89
CA LEU A 109 3.01 13.88 -17.34
C LEU A 109 2.29 14.80 -16.34
N HIS A 110 2.34 14.46 -15.05
CA HIS A 110 1.73 15.29 -14.01
C HIS A 110 2.37 16.68 -13.94
N GLN A 111 3.69 16.78 -14.08
CA GLN A 111 4.36 18.07 -14.10
C GLN A 111 3.92 18.93 -15.30
N GLU A 112 3.75 18.36 -16.49
CA GLU A 112 3.31 19.13 -17.66
C GLU A 112 1.85 19.57 -17.55
N PHE A 113 0.96 18.73 -17.00
CA PHE A 113 -0.38 19.17 -16.63
C PHE A 113 -0.33 20.33 -15.63
N ALA A 114 0.54 20.26 -14.62
CA ALA A 114 0.68 21.32 -13.63
C ALA A 114 1.09 22.66 -14.26
N GLN A 115 2.07 22.63 -15.17
CA GLN A 115 2.52 23.83 -15.89
C GLN A 115 1.38 24.43 -16.72
N CYS A 116 0.65 23.60 -17.47
CA CYS A 116 -0.46 24.04 -18.31
C CYS A 116 -1.60 24.64 -17.47
N PHE A 117 -2.03 23.95 -16.40
CA PHE A 117 -3.07 24.44 -15.49
C PHE A 117 -2.69 25.75 -14.81
N SER A 118 -1.43 25.93 -14.41
CA SER A 118 -0.93 27.20 -13.88
C SER A 118 -1.09 28.34 -14.88
N GLN A 119 -0.76 28.12 -16.16
CA GLN A 119 -0.93 29.17 -17.19
C GLN A 119 -2.40 29.51 -17.44
N LEU A 120 -3.30 28.53 -17.32
CA LEU A 120 -4.75 28.70 -17.45
C LEU A 120 -5.42 29.33 -16.21
N GLY A 121 -4.68 29.58 -15.13
CA GLY A 121 -5.22 30.13 -13.89
C GLY A 121 -5.85 29.10 -12.94
N LEU A 122 -5.71 27.80 -13.25
CA LEU A 122 -6.20 26.69 -12.43
C LEU A 122 -5.16 26.31 -11.38
N HIS A 123 -4.86 27.24 -10.47
CA HIS A 123 -3.70 27.17 -9.58
C HIS A 123 -3.75 26.01 -8.57
N GLU A 124 -4.92 25.66 -8.04
CA GLU A 124 -5.08 24.52 -7.12
C GLU A 124 -4.75 23.19 -7.82
N LEU A 125 -5.30 22.97 -9.01
CA LEU A 125 -5.00 21.80 -9.83
C LEU A 125 -3.53 21.76 -10.23
N ALA A 126 -2.92 22.91 -10.52
CA ALA A 126 -1.49 22.99 -10.79
C ALA A 126 -0.65 22.52 -9.59
N LEU A 127 -0.97 22.98 -8.37
CA LEU A 127 -0.27 22.58 -7.15
C LEU A 127 -0.48 21.10 -6.81
N GLU A 128 -1.66 20.55 -7.07
CA GLU A 128 -1.98 19.13 -6.87
C GLU A 128 -1.19 18.26 -7.86
N HIS A 129 -1.20 18.60 -9.14
CA HIS A 129 -0.46 17.86 -10.17
C HIS A 129 1.05 17.95 -9.95
N ASN A 130 1.58 19.12 -9.56
CA ASN A 130 2.98 19.26 -9.21
C ASN A 130 3.36 18.41 -7.99
N LYS A 131 2.48 18.27 -7.00
CA LYS A 131 2.68 17.33 -5.89
C LYS A 131 2.75 15.89 -6.38
N LYS A 132 1.79 15.45 -7.20
CA LYS A 132 1.81 14.10 -7.80
C LYS A 132 3.11 13.84 -8.58
N ALA A 133 3.61 14.84 -9.30
CA ALA A 133 4.89 14.73 -10.01
C ALA A 133 6.07 14.45 -9.07
N MET A 134 6.15 15.15 -7.93
CA MET A 134 7.18 14.90 -6.92
C MET A 134 7.03 13.52 -6.28
N ASP A 135 5.80 13.11 -5.95
CA ASP A 135 5.53 11.80 -5.36
C ASP A 135 5.97 10.66 -6.30
N PHE A 136 5.65 10.77 -7.59
CA PHE A 136 6.10 9.80 -8.61
C PHE A 136 7.62 9.79 -8.80
N LEU A 137 8.29 10.94 -8.72
CA LEU A 137 9.74 11.03 -8.80
C LEU A 137 10.42 10.29 -7.62
N VAL A 138 9.86 10.37 -6.41
CA VAL A 138 10.34 9.62 -5.25
C VAL A 138 10.15 8.10 -5.44
N LEU A 139 9.01 7.69 -6.02
CA LEU A 139 8.72 6.29 -6.33
C LEU A 139 9.66 5.72 -7.41
N GLU A 140 9.91 6.45 -8.50
CA GLU A 140 10.86 6.09 -9.56
C GLU A 140 12.24 5.80 -8.96
N GLY A 141 12.71 6.71 -8.11
CA GLY A 141 14.01 6.62 -7.47
C GLY A 141 14.14 5.52 -6.41
N LYS A 142 13.07 4.76 -6.12
CA LYS A 142 12.99 3.83 -4.99
C LYS A 142 13.47 4.49 -3.68
N GLY A 143 13.10 5.76 -3.48
CA GLY A 143 13.53 6.59 -2.35
C GLY A 143 14.80 7.42 -2.59
N LYS A 144 15.58 7.19 -3.66
CA LYS A 144 16.69 8.07 -4.07
C LYS A 144 16.20 9.18 -4.98
N VAL A 145 16.19 10.41 -4.49
CA VAL A 145 15.63 11.55 -5.22
C VAL A 145 16.63 12.12 -6.25
N PRO A 146 16.30 12.16 -7.56
CA PRO A 146 17.14 12.81 -8.55
C PRO A 146 17.20 14.33 -8.33
N GLN A 147 18.36 14.82 -7.87
CA GLN A 147 18.54 16.18 -7.34
C GLN A 147 18.04 17.28 -8.29
N GLY A 148 18.54 17.33 -9.52
CA GLY A 148 18.16 18.37 -10.49
C GLY A 148 16.69 18.35 -10.91
N ARG A 149 16.07 17.16 -11.03
CA ARG A 149 14.62 17.07 -11.35
C ARG A 149 13.79 17.55 -10.17
N MET A 150 14.14 17.15 -8.95
CA MET A 150 13.43 17.60 -7.75
C MET A 150 13.55 19.11 -7.57
N GLN A 151 14.74 19.67 -7.76
CA GLN A 151 14.96 21.12 -7.77
C GLN A 151 14.02 21.83 -8.75
N TYR A 152 13.92 21.35 -10.00
CA TYR A 152 13.02 21.92 -11.01
C TYR A 152 11.54 21.87 -10.58
N LEU A 153 11.07 20.76 -10.01
CA LEU A 153 9.69 20.62 -9.53
C LEU A 153 9.38 21.58 -8.38
N ILE A 154 10.32 21.73 -7.43
CA ILE A 154 10.19 22.62 -6.28
C ILE A 154 10.23 24.10 -6.70
N ASN A 155 11.17 24.48 -7.58
CA ASN A 155 11.23 25.85 -8.10
C ASN A 155 9.98 26.20 -8.92
N THR A 156 9.44 25.24 -9.67
CA THR A 156 8.16 25.41 -10.37
C THR A 156 7.02 25.66 -9.37
N ARG A 157 7.00 24.93 -8.25
CA ARG A 157 6.01 25.14 -7.20
C ARG A 157 6.08 26.54 -6.61
N ALA A 158 7.29 27.06 -6.39
CA ALA A 158 7.47 28.44 -5.95
C ALA A 158 6.84 29.44 -6.93
N ARG A 159 7.06 29.24 -8.24
CA ARG A 159 6.44 30.06 -9.30
C ARG A 159 4.91 30.03 -9.25
N PHE A 160 4.31 28.89 -8.93
CA PHE A 160 2.86 28.80 -8.76
C PHE A 160 2.37 29.59 -7.54
N TYR A 161 3.09 29.52 -6.43
CA TYR A 161 2.77 30.33 -5.25
C TYR A 161 2.90 31.84 -5.52
N PHE A 162 3.91 32.28 -6.28
CA PHE A 162 4.02 33.68 -6.71
C PHE A 162 2.79 34.16 -7.50
N GLN A 163 2.23 33.32 -8.37
CA GLN A 163 1.06 33.69 -9.18
C GLN A 163 -0.22 33.91 -8.35
N ILE A 164 -0.32 33.26 -7.19
CA ILE A 164 -1.46 33.41 -6.26
C ILE A 164 -1.14 34.31 -5.06
N ASN A 165 -0.05 35.10 -5.14
CA ASN A 165 0.40 36.01 -4.09
C ASN A 165 0.77 35.34 -2.75
N GLU A 166 1.07 34.04 -2.76
CA GLU A 166 1.49 33.26 -1.58
C GLU A 166 3.01 33.35 -1.39
N TYR A 167 3.51 34.57 -1.18
CA TYR A 167 4.94 34.89 -1.29
C TYR A 167 5.83 34.16 -0.28
N GLU A 168 5.37 33.95 0.95
CA GLU A 168 6.15 33.23 1.98
C GLU A 168 6.30 31.74 1.62
N ARG A 169 5.24 31.11 1.10
CA ARG A 169 5.28 29.73 0.60
C ARG A 169 6.14 29.59 -0.67
N ALA A 170 6.11 30.62 -1.52
CA ALA A 170 7.01 30.68 -2.66
C ALA A 170 8.48 30.69 -2.21
N MET A 171 8.80 31.49 -1.20
CA MET A 171 10.15 31.57 -0.63
C MET A 171 10.60 30.30 0.09
N GLU A 172 9.71 29.69 0.87
CA GLU A 172 9.98 28.39 1.48
C GLU A 172 10.33 27.35 0.40
N SER A 173 9.55 27.33 -0.69
CA SER A 173 9.79 26.44 -1.82
C SER A 173 11.15 26.74 -2.48
N LEU A 174 11.48 28.00 -2.76
CA LEU A 174 12.79 28.34 -3.36
C LEU A 174 13.97 27.96 -2.46
N ARG A 175 13.89 28.22 -1.15
CA ARG A 175 14.92 27.82 -0.18
C ARG A 175 15.13 26.31 -0.21
N LYS A 176 14.03 25.55 -0.17
CA LYS A 176 14.08 24.09 -0.30
C LYS A 176 14.69 23.67 -1.63
N GLY A 177 14.36 24.34 -2.73
CA GLY A 177 14.95 24.08 -4.05
C GLY A 177 16.47 24.26 -4.05
N LEU A 178 16.98 25.28 -3.34
CA LEU A 178 18.42 25.55 -3.23
C LEU A 178 19.20 24.45 -2.49
N GLU A 179 18.55 23.63 -1.67
CA GLU A 179 19.16 22.46 -1.04
C GLU A 179 19.49 21.36 -2.07
N TYR A 180 18.76 21.30 -3.19
CA TYR A 180 18.96 20.33 -4.27
C TYR A 180 19.89 20.85 -5.38
N GLY A 181 20.11 22.16 -5.45
CA GLY A 181 21.04 22.79 -6.39
C GLY A 181 20.92 24.31 -6.46
N GLN A 182 21.94 24.99 -6.98
CA GLN A 182 21.93 26.44 -7.19
C GLN A 182 21.82 26.76 -8.68
N GLY A 183 20.65 26.51 -9.28
CA GLY A 183 20.38 26.79 -10.68
C GLY A 183 19.97 28.25 -10.92
N PRO A 184 20.18 28.80 -12.12
CA PRO A 184 19.96 30.22 -12.43
C PRO A 184 18.52 30.66 -12.14
N ILE A 185 17.53 29.84 -12.49
CA ILE A 185 16.11 30.15 -12.30
C ILE A 185 15.75 30.33 -10.82
N GLY A 186 16.22 29.43 -9.95
CA GLY A 186 15.93 29.51 -8.52
C GLY A 186 16.52 30.78 -7.90
N LEU A 187 17.77 31.09 -8.25
CA LEU A 187 18.48 32.29 -7.80
C LEU A 187 17.82 33.57 -8.33
N SER A 188 17.39 33.59 -9.59
CA SER A 188 16.76 34.75 -10.20
C SER A 188 15.40 35.07 -9.56
N TYR A 189 14.61 34.05 -9.21
CA TYR A 189 13.35 34.26 -8.47
C TYR A 189 13.58 34.70 -7.01
N MET A 190 14.63 34.19 -6.34
CA MET A 190 15.02 34.68 -5.01
C MET A 190 15.37 36.16 -5.04
N LEU A 191 16.19 36.57 -6.01
CA LEU A 191 16.51 37.97 -6.25
C LEU A 191 15.24 38.79 -6.45
N ASN A 192 14.35 38.34 -7.34
CA ASN A 192 13.11 39.05 -7.65
C ASN A 192 12.19 39.25 -6.43
N TYR A 193 12.14 38.28 -5.52
CA TYR A 193 11.39 38.41 -4.26
C TYR A 193 11.96 39.52 -3.37
N PHE A 194 13.29 39.57 -3.19
CA PHE A 194 13.93 40.59 -2.36
C PHE A 194 13.93 41.98 -2.99
N LEU A 195 13.77 42.08 -4.31
CA LEU A 195 13.61 43.37 -4.99
C LEU A 195 12.20 43.95 -4.86
N ASN A 196 11.14 43.13 -4.75
CA ASN A 196 9.76 43.59 -4.89
C ASN A 196 8.85 43.35 -3.68
N HIS A 197 9.14 42.37 -2.81
CA HIS A 197 8.21 41.94 -1.75
C HIS A 197 8.76 42.20 -0.34
N ARG A 198 9.97 41.71 -0.06
CA ARG A 198 10.73 42.11 1.13
C ARG A 198 11.95 42.87 0.66
N ALA A 199 11.78 44.15 0.36
CA ALA A 199 12.88 45.05 0.01
C ALA A 199 13.99 44.91 1.06
N ASN A 200 15.05 44.19 0.70
CA ASN A 200 16.20 43.92 1.55
C ASN A 200 17.41 43.91 0.64
N GLN A 201 18.16 45.00 0.68
CA GLN A 201 19.26 45.23 -0.25
C GLN A 201 20.35 44.17 -0.11
N ASP A 202 20.72 43.80 1.12
CA ASP A 202 21.78 42.81 1.37
C ASP A 202 21.43 41.45 0.77
N SER A 203 20.17 41.02 0.91
CA SER A 203 19.68 39.77 0.34
C SER A 203 19.60 39.86 -1.19
N ALA A 204 19.10 40.97 -1.73
CA ALA A 204 19.09 41.19 -3.17
C ALA A 204 20.50 41.14 -3.75
N ASP A 205 21.46 41.86 -3.16
CA ASP A 205 22.87 41.88 -3.59
C ASP A 205 23.50 40.47 -3.48
N HIS A 206 23.18 39.72 -2.42
CA HIS A 206 23.63 38.34 -2.24
C HIS A 206 23.16 37.41 -3.37
N TYR A 207 21.86 37.40 -3.67
CA TYR A 207 21.31 36.52 -4.71
C TYR A 207 21.64 37.00 -6.12
N PHE A 208 21.76 38.31 -6.33
CA PHE A 208 22.26 38.88 -7.58
C PHE A 208 23.67 38.35 -7.87
N LYS A 209 24.60 38.48 -6.92
CA LYS A 209 25.97 37.96 -7.10
C LYS A 209 26.01 36.48 -7.45
N LYS A 210 25.18 35.65 -6.81
CA LYS A 210 25.07 34.22 -7.12
C LYS A 210 24.48 33.96 -8.50
N MET A 211 23.43 34.69 -8.87
CA MET A 211 22.79 34.57 -10.19
C MET A 211 23.76 34.92 -11.32
N MET A 212 24.55 35.99 -11.16
CA MET A 212 25.48 36.47 -12.18
C MET A 212 26.65 35.50 -12.46
N VAL A 213 26.92 34.51 -11.59
CA VAL A 213 27.86 33.42 -11.92
C VAL A 213 27.40 32.59 -13.13
N HIS A 214 26.10 32.58 -13.40
CA HIS A 214 25.51 31.87 -14.53
C HIS A 214 25.36 32.74 -15.78
N GLU A 215 25.78 33.99 -15.74
CA GLU A 215 25.77 34.88 -16.90
C GLU A 215 26.67 34.31 -18.01
N HIS A 216 26.20 34.37 -19.26
CA HIS A 216 26.91 33.88 -20.45
C HIS A 216 27.33 32.40 -20.40
N ASN A 217 26.73 31.59 -19.53
CA ASN A 217 26.99 30.16 -19.51
C ASN A 217 26.41 29.49 -20.76
N GLN A 218 27.28 28.91 -21.59
CA GLN A 218 26.90 28.26 -22.86
C GLN A 218 25.91 27.09 -22.68
N ASN A 219 25.76 26.56 -21.46
CA ASN A 219 24.80 25.52 -21.15
C ASN A 219 23.41 26.03 -20.79
N ASN A 220 23.22 27.34 -20.62
CA ASN A 220 21.91 27.91 -20.38
C ASN A 220 21.01 27.71 -21.60
N SER A 221 19.73 27.50 -21.33
CA SER A 221 18.68 27.69 -22.33
C SER A 221 18.41 29.16 -22.56
N LYS A 222 17.93 29.52 -23.75
CA LYS A 222 17.47 30.89 -24.05
C LYS A 222 16.44 31.39 -23.03
N ASN A 223 15.60 30.50 -22.50
CA ASN A 223 14.66 30.85 -21.44
C ASN A 223 15.36 31.18 -20.11
N GLU A 224 16.45 30.49 -19.75
CA GLU A 224 17.24 30.84 -18.56
C GLU A 224 17.95 32.19 -18.75
N ASP A 225 18.57 32.40 -19.91
CA ASP A 225 19.22 33.67 -20.24
C ASP A 225 18.23 34.84 -20.20
N PHE A 226 16.99 34.62 -20.66
CA PHE A 226 15.91 35.60 -20.52
C PHE A 226 15.70 36.01 -19.05
N TRP A 227 15.52 35.04 -18.13
CA TRP A 227 15.23 35.36 -16.73
C TRP A 227 16.43 35.98 -16.00
N ILE A 228 17.65 35.56 -16.32
CA ILE A 228 18.88 36.19 -15.82
C ILE A 228 18.91 37.66 -16.23
N ASN A 229 18.77 37.96 -17.53
CA ASN A 229 18.78 39.32 -18.05
C ASN A 229 17.64 40.17 -17.48
N LEU A 230 16.41 39.63 -17.42
CA LEU A 230 15.26 40.35 -16.89
C LEU A 230 15.48 40.78 -15.43
N HIS A 231 15.94 39.86 -14.58
CA HIS A 231 16.13 40.15 -13.16
C HIS A 231 17.40 40.96 -12.88
N ALA A 232 18.45 40.82 -13.69
CA ALA A 232 19.60 41.71 -13.66
C ALA A 232 19.22 43.15 -14.03
N GLY A 233 18.41 43.33 -15.09
CA GLY A 233 17.89 44.62 -15.49
C GLY A 233 17.03 45.27 -14.40
N ARG A 234 16.14 44.50 -13.75
CA ARG A 234 15.36 44.97 -12.60
C ARG A 234 16.23 45.32 -11.39
N TYR A 235 17.29 44.57 -11.14
CA TYR A 235 18.25 44.88 -10.07
C TYR A 235 18.93 46.22 -10.31
N TYR A 236 19.45 46.45 -11.52
CA TYR A 236 20.08 47.73 -11.87
C TYR A 236 19.11 48.90 -11.91
N LEU A 237 17.86 48.66 -12.31
CA LEU A 237 16.80 49.67 -12.22
C LEU A 237 16.60 50.13 -10.77
N ARG A 238 16.60 49.20 -9.80
CA ARG A 238 16.48 49.51 -8.36
C ARG A 238 17.73 50.17 -7.76
N LYS A 239 18.87 50.09 -8.44
CA LYS A 239 20.12 50.77 -8.07
C LYS A 239 20.28 52.11 -8.78
N ASP A 240 19.29 52.55 -9.53
CA ASP A 240 19.32 53.76 -10.38
C ASP A 240 20.45 53.74 -11.43
N GLU A 241 20.91 52.54 -11.81
CA GLU A 241 21.93 52.35 -12.86
C GLU A 241 21.25 52.16 -14.23
N TRP A 242 20.58 53.21 -14.72
CA TRP A 242 19.66 53.14 -15.86
C TRP A 242 20.28 52.60 -17.14
N ASN A 243 21.53 52.95 -17.47
CA ASN A 243 22.22 52.43 -18.66
C ASN A 243 22.40 50.90 -18.62
N LYS A 244 22.75 50.35 -17.44
CA LYS A 244 22.86 48.89 -17.28
C LYS A 244 21.48 48.26 -17.31
N ALA A 245 20.51 48.85 -16.62
CA ALA A 245 19.13 48.40 -16.65
C ALA A 245 18.60 48.29 -18.08
N ASN A 246 18.76 49.35 -18.89
CA ASN A 246 18.37 49.38 -20.29
C ASN A 246 19.04 48.27 -21.10
N SER A 247 20.35 48.07 -20.93
CA SER A 247 21.09 47.03 -21.65
C SER A 247 20.58 45.62 -21.34
N TYR A 248 20.44 45.27 -20.06
CA TYR A 248 19.95 43.95 -19.66
C TYR A 248 18.47 43.73 -20.02
N LEU A 249 17.62 44.74 -19.86
CA LEU A 249 16.20 44.64 -20.24
C LEU A 249 16.02 44.56 -21.76
N GLY A 250 16.84 45.28 -22.53
CA GLY A 250 16.88 45.19 -23.99
C GLY A 250 17.26 43.78 -24.45
N ASN A 251 18.33 43.21 -23.88
CA ASN A 251 18.71 41.82 -24.15
C ASN A 251 17.59 40.82 -23.79
N ALA A 252 16.92 41.02 -22.65
CA ALA A 252 15.78 40.16 -22.27
C ALA A 252 14.63 40.24 -23.29
N ILE A 253 14.28 41.44 -23.76
CA ILE A 253 13.23 41.61 -24.78
C ILE A 253 13.65 40.96 -26.10
N GLN A 254 14.89 41.18 -26.55
CA GLN A 254 15.41 40.57 -27.78
C GLN A 254 15.33 39.04 -27.71
N ILE A 255 15.78 38.43 -26.60
CA ILE A 255 15.66 36.98 -26.40
C ILE A 255 14.19 36.56 -26.44
N ALA A 256 13.29 37.29 -25.79
CA ALA A 256 11.87 36.97 -25.76
C ALA A 256 11.21 37.01 -27.15
N GLU A 257 11.63 37.95 -28.01
CA GLU A 257 11.23 38.07 -29.41
C GLU A 257 11.79 36.91 -30.24
N GLU A 258 13.07 36.58 -30.08
CA GLU A 258 13.74 35.45 -30.75
C GLU A 258 13.01 34.12 -30.47
N ILE A 259 12.67 33.86 -29.21
CA ILE A 259 12.02 32.60 -28.81
C ILE A 259 10.48 32.64 -28.93
N GLN A 260 9.91 33.78 -29.31
CA GLN A 260 8.47 34.01 -29.50
C GLN A 260 7.59 33.59 -28.30
N ARG A 261 8.08 33.78 -27.07
CA ARG A 261 7.31 33.44 -25.85
C ARG A 261 6.57 34.64 -25.31
N LEU A 262 5.25 34.65 -25.48
CA LEU A 262 4.37 35.70 -24.95
C LEU A 262 4.57 36.00 -23.44
N PRO A 263 4.72 35.02 -22.52
CA PRO A 263 4.97 35.33 -21.11
C PRO A 263 6.27 36.12 -20.88
N CYS A 264 7.31 35.81 -21.66
CA CYS A 264 8.60 36.48 -21.60
C CYS A 264 8.48 37.91 -22.17
N LEU A 265 7.82 38.06 -23.32
CA LEU A 265 7.55 39.37 -23.93
C LEU A 265 6.78 40.28 -22.97
N ILE A 266 5.70 39.78 -22.36
CA ILE A 266 4.91 40.52 -21.37
C ILE A 266 5.79 40.98 -20.21
N SER A 267 6.62 40.09 -19.66
CA SER A 267 7.48 40.40 -18.51
C SER A 267 8.58 41.40 -18.85
N GLY A 268 9.18 41.27 -20.05
CA GLY A 268 10.21 42.16 -20.58
C GLY A 268 9.65 43.56 -20.84
N TYR A 269 8.53 43.66 -21.56
CA TYR A 269 7.86 44.95 -21.80
C TYR A 269 7.47 45.64 -20.50
N GLN A 270 6.93 44.91 -19.52
CA GLN A 270 6.59 45.48 -18.22
C GLN A 270 7.80 46.08 -17.49
N ALA A 271 8.95 45.40 -17.52
CA ALA A 271 10.17 45.90 -16.89
C ALA A 271 10.75 47.10 -17.63
N MET A 272 10.71 47.10 -18.96
CA MET A 272 11.21 48.23 -19.76
C MET A 272 10.30 49.46 -19.69
N ILE A 273 8.98 49.26 -19.59
CA ILE A 273 8.02 50.34 -19.29
C ILE A 273 8.34 50.99 -17.96
N GLU A 274 8.70 50.18 -16.95
CA GLU A 274 9.11 50.68 -15.64
C GLU A 274 10.36 51.58 -15.75
N LEU A 275 11.38 51.13 -16.49
CA LEU A 275 12.57 51.95 -16.79
C LEU A 275 12.20 53.25 -17.50
N TYR A 276 11.41 53.20 -18.58
CA TYR A 276 11.03 54.40 -19.34
C TYR A 276 10.23 55.40 -18.52
N ARG A 277 9.46 54.95 -17.52
CA ARG A 277 8.78 55.85 -16.57
C ARG A 277 9.77 56.59 -15.69
N GLU A 278 10.76 55.89 -15.14
CA GLU A 278 11.79 56.49 -14.30
C GLU A 278 12.68 57.46 -15.10
N GLU A 279 12.97 57.14 -16.37
CA GLU A 279 13.71 58.03 -17.29
C GLU A 279 12.86 59.22 -17.82
N GLY A 280 11.54 59.18 -17.66
CA GLY A 280 10.62 60.15 -18.26
C GLY A 280 10.42 60.01 -19.78
N ASN A 281 10.81 58.87 -20.36
CA ASN A 281 10.66 58.56 -21.79
C ASN A 281 9.21 58.17 -22.14
N LYS A 282 8.32 59.17 -22.22
CA LYS A 282 6.89 58.97 -22.51
C LYS A 282 6.62 58.32 -23.87
N ALA A 283 7.45 58.60 -24.88
CA ALA A 283 7.28 58.04 -26.21
C ALA A 283 7.57 56.54 -26.23
N GLY A 284 8.70 56.12 -25.66
CA GLY A 284 9.06 54.71 -25.50
C GLY A 284 8.07 53.96 -24.61
N GLU A 285 7.61 54.60 -23.53
CA GLU A 285 6.57 54.03 -22.66
C GLU A 285 5.30 53.70 -23.46
N LEU A 286 4.77 54.66 -24.22
CA LEU A 286 3.54 54.47 -24.99
C LEU A 286 3.68 53.38 -26.05
N GLU A 287 4.81 53.32 -26.75
CA GLU A 287 5.09 52.28 -27.73
C GLU A 287 5.04 50.88 -27.09
N LEU A 288 5.74 50.70 -25.96
CA LEU A 288 5.76 49.42 -25.26
C LEU A 288 4.42 49.08 -24.62
N LEU A 289 3.65 50.06 -24.15
CA LEU A 289 2.30 49.83 -23.66
C LEU A 289 1.39 49.26 -24.76
N ASN A 290 1.47 49.78 -25.98
CA ASN A 290 0.72 49.24 -27.12
C ASN A 290 1.13 47.79 -27.42
N LYS A 291 2.44 47.49 -27.47
CA LYS A 291 2.95 46.12 -27.66
C LYS A 291 2.49 45.18 -26.52
N LEU A 292 2.48 45.67 -25.28
CA LEU A 292 2.04 44.93 -24.11
C LEU A 292 0.55 44.56 -24.18
N VAL A 293 -0.31 45.48 -24.62
CA VAL A 293 -1.74 45.22 -24.81
C VAL A 293 -1.95 44.09 -25.81
N VAL A 294 -1.32 44.18 -26.99
CA VAL A 294 -1.41 43.13 -28.03
C VAL A 294 -0.94 41.76 -27.52
N ALA A 295 0.19 41.73 -26.80
CA ALA A 295 0.72 40.49 -26.22
C ALA A 295 -0.22 39.90 -25.16
N LYS A 296 -0.83 40.75 -24.31
CA LYS A 296 -1.80 40.33 -23.30
C LYS A 296 -3.09 39.81 -23.92
N ASP A 297 -3.62 40.46 -24.94
CA ASP A 297 -4.86 40.03 -25.63
C ASP A 297 -4.66 38.69 -26.34
N SER A 298 -3.51 38.51 -26.98
CA SER A 298 -3.11 37.22 -27.58
C SER A 298 -3.05 36.12 -26.53
N MET A 299 -2.42 36.39 -25.38
CA MET A 299 -2.34 35.45 -24.26
C MET A 299 -3.73 35.12 -23.69
N GLN A 300 -4.62 36.10 -23.54
CA GLN A 300 -5.99 35.87 -23.06
C GLN A 300 -6.79 34.99 -24.01
N THR A 301 -6.59 35.16 -25.32
CA THR A 301 -7.24 34.32 -26.34
C THR A 301 -6.78 32.86 -26.20
N PHE A 302 -5.47 32.63 -26.12
CA PHE A 302 -4.92 31.29 -25.88
C PHE A 302 -5.42 30.66 -24.57
N LYS A 303 -5.49 31.44 -23.49
CA LYS A 303 -6.03 30.96 -22.21
C LYS A 303 -7.50 30.55 -22.32
N ARG A 304 -8.33 31.34 -22.99
CA ARG A 304 -9.76 31.03 -23.18
C ARG A 304 -9.95 29.70 -23.90
N ASP A 305 -9.20 29.48 -24.98
CA ASP A 305 -9.36 28.27 -25.79
C ASP A 305 -8.83 27.04 -25.04
N GLY A 306 -7.67 27.17 -24.37
CA GLY A 306 -7.16 26.12 -23.48
C GLY A 306 -8.06 25.81 -22.28
N LEU A 307 -8.73 26.82 -21.71
CA LEU A 307 -9.62 26.64 -20.57
C LEU A 307 -10.83 25.76 -20.93
N LYS A 308 -11.41 25.93 -22.13
CA LYS A 308 -12.51 25.07 -22.62
C LYS A 308 -12.13 23.59 -22.58
N LEU A 309 -10.97 23.24 -23.13
CA LEU A 309 -10.49 21.86 -23.13
C LEU A 309 -10.07 21.38 -21.73
N SER A 310 -9.55 22.27 -20.89
CA SER A 310 -9.20 21.92 -19.51
C SER A 310 -10.41 21.49 -18.69
N VAL A 311 -11.59 22.09 -18.91
CA VAL A 311 -12.83 21.68 -18.24
C VAL A 311 -13.18 20.25 -18.61
N ALA A 312 -13.19 19.92 -19.91
CA ALA A 312 -13.43 18.56 -20.39
C ALA A 312 -12.39 17.58 -19.82
N THR A 313 -11.12 17.99 -19.77
CA THR A 313 -10.04 17.20 -19.18
C THR A 313 -10.33 16.92 -17.71
N VAL A 314 -10.60 17.95 -16.89
CA VAL A 314 -10.87 17.83 -15.45
C VAL A 314 -12.09 16.96 -15.17
N VAL A 315 -13.16 17.10 -15.95
CA VAL A 315 -14.34 16.22 -15.84
C VAL A 315 -13.92 14.77 -16.04
N ARG A 316 -13.18 14.47 -17.11
CA ARG A 316 -12.67 13.12 -17.38
C ARG A 316 -11.76 12.61 -16.25
N LEU A 317 -10.88 13.48 -15.71
CA LEU A 317 -10.03 13.14 -14.56
C LEU A 317 -10.87 12.68 -13.36
N ASN A 318 -11.93 13.41 -13.06
CA ASN A 318 -12.82 13.14 -11.93
C ASN A 318 -13.65 11.87 -12.16
N GLU A 319 -14.12 11.63 -13.38
CA GLU A 319 -14.81 10.39 -13.75
C GLU A 319 -13.91 9.16 -13.61
N GLU A 320 -12.65 9.25 -14.05
CA GLU A 320 -11.67 8.17 -13.89
C GLU A 320 -11.37 7.89 -12.40
N ILE A 321 -11.20 8.95 -11.59
CA ILE A 321 -10.98 8.81 -10.14
C ILE A 321 -12.17 8.11 -9.49
N LYS A 322 -13.39 8.54 -9.82
CA LYS A 322 -14.63 7.96 -9.32
C LYS A 322 -14.75 6.49 -9.72
N SER A 323 -14.54 6.16 -10.99
CA SER A 323 -14.59 4.78 -11.49
C SER A 323 -13.55 3.88 -10.81
N ASN A 324 -12.32 4.37 -10.62
CA ASN A 324 -11.27 3.62 -9.93
C ASN A 324 -11.63 3.37 -8.45
N TRP A 325 -12.22 4.37 -7.79
CA TRP A 325 -12.72 4.22 -6.42
C TRP A 325 -13.84 3.19 -6.33
N GLU A 326 -14.83 3.24 -7.23
CA GLU A 326 -15.91 2.25 -7.31
C GLU A 326 -15.36 0.83 -7.52
N ASN A 327 -14.39 0.65 -8.41
CA ASN A 327 -13.77 -0.65 -8.66
C ASN A 327 -13.03 -1.19 -7.43
N LYS A 328 -12.25 -0.35 -6.73
CA LYS A 328 -11.56 -0.75 -5.49
C LYS A 328 -12.55 -1.06 -4.36
N PHE A 329 -13.64 -0.30 -4.29
CA PHE A 329 -14.69 -0.52 -3.30
C PHE A 329 -15.43 -1.85 -3.55
N VAL A 330 -15.78 -2.16 -4.80
CA VAL A 330 -16.35 -3.45 -5.19
C VAL A 330 -15.38 -4.59 -4.85
N LEU A 331 -14.10 -4.46 -5.17
CA LEU A 331 -13.09 -5.46 -4.82
C LEU A 331 -13.03 -5.69 -3.30
N PHE A 332 -13.01 -4.62 -2.50
CA PHE A 332 -13.02 -4.72 -1.05
C PHE A 332 -14.26 -5.46 -0.50
N ILE A 333 -15.44 -5.16 -1.03
CA ILE A 333 -16.68 -5.87 -0.67
C ILE A 333 -16.59 -7.35 -1.05
N THR A 334 -16.09 -7.67 -2.23
CA THR A 334 -15.96 -9.08 -2.67
C THR A 334 -15.01 -9.87 -1.79
N ILE A 335 -13.86 -9.30 -1.41
CA ILE A 335 -12.89 -9.93 -0.50
C ILE A 335 -13.51 -10.15 0.88
N SER A 336 -14.21 -9.12 1.40
CA SER A 336 -14.88 -9.19 2.70
C SER A 336 -15.99 -10.26 2.71
N GLY A 337 -16.76 -10.36 1.62
CA GLY A 337 -17.78 -11.40 1.44
C GLY A 337 -17.19 -12.81 1.41
N LEU A 338 -16.09 -13.02 0.67
CA LEU A 338 -15.39 -14.31 0.63
C LEU A 338 -14.84 -14.70 2.01
N ALA A 339 -14.32 -13.73 2.78
CA ALA A 339 -13.85 -13.97 4.14
C ALA A 339 -14.99 -14.40 5.08
N LEU A 340 -16.16 -13.75 4.99
CA LEU A 340 -17.35 -14.13 5.76
C LEU A 340 -17.88 -15.51 5.38
N CYS A 341 -17.92 -15.84 4.09
CA CYS A 341 -18.27 -17.19 3.64
C CYS A 341 -17.28 -18.23 4.17
N GLY A 342 -15.97 -17.94 4.13
CA GLY A 342 -14.93 -18.79 4.72
C GLY A 342 -15.13 -19.01 6.22
N MET A 343 -15.41 -17.94 6.97
CA MET A 343 -15.73 -18.01 8.39
C MET A 343 -17.00 -18.82 8.67
N LEU A 344 -18.04 -18.67 7.85
CA LEU A 344 -19.27 -19.45 7.97
C LEU A 344 -19.01 -20.94 7.71
N VAL A 345 -18.28 -21.29 6.66
CA VAL A 345 -17.90 -22.68 6.36
C VAL A 345 -17.06 -23.26 7.49
N PHE A 346 -16.10 -22.50 8.02
CA PHE A 346 -15.30 -22.91 9.17
C PHE A 346 -16.17 -23.16 10.40
N TYR A 347 -17.10 -22.26 10.71
CA TYR A 347 -18.05 -22.40 11.81
C TYR A 347 -18.94 -23.64 11.64
N LEU A 348 -19.48 -23.88 10.44
CA LEU A 348 -20.30 -25.06 10.14
C LEU A 348 -19.50 -26.36 10.25
N LYS A 349 -18.25 -26.38 9.77
CA LYS A 349 -17.34 -27.54 9.90
C LYS A 349 -17.01 -27.80 11.37
N LYS A 350 -16.69 -26.76 12.14
CA LYS A 350 -16.43 -26.86 13.59
C LYS A 350 -17.66 -27.36 14.34
N ARG A 351 -18.85 -26.85 14.02
CA ARG A 351 -20.12 -27.32 14.59
C ARG A 351 -20.36 -28.79 14.29
N LYS A 352 -20.14 -29.25 13.05
CA LYS A 352 -20.29 -30.66 12.66
C LYS A 352 -19.32 -31.57 13.42
N VAL A 353 -18.05 -31.18 13.55
CA VAL A 353 -17.05 -31.94 14.32
C VAL A 353 -17.45 -32.03 15.79
N ASN A 354 -17.89 -30.92 16.39
CA ASN A 354 -18.34 -30.91 17.78
C ASN A 354 -19.55 -31.83 18.01
N LEU A 355 -20.53 -31.85 17.09
CA LEU A 355 -21.69 -32.77 17.19
C LEU A 355 -21.28 -34.23 17.19
N VAL A 356 -20.40 -34.64 16.27
CA VAL A 356 -19.89 -36.02 16.19
C VAL A 356 -19.08 -36.38 17.44
N LEU A 357 -18.34 -35.43 18.01
CA LEU A 357 -17.60 -35.65 19.25
C LEU A 357 -18.55 -35.85 20.44
N THR A 358 -19.61 -35.04 20.52
CA THR A 358 -20.63 -35.17 21.57
C THR A 358 -21.35 -36.52 21.51
N GLU A 359 -21.73 -36.99 20.32
CA GLU A 359 -22.37 -38.30 20.12
C GLU A 359 -21.48 -39.44 20.62
N LYS A 360 -20.19 -39.45 20.24
CA LYS A 360 -19.22 -40.45 20.74
C LYS A 360 -19.02 -40.41 22.26
N VAL A 361 -19.05 -39.23 22.86
CA VAL A 361 -18.92 -39.10 24.32
C VAL A 361 -20.15 -39.68 25.01
N ILE A 362 -21.34 -39.47 24.46
CA ILE A 362 -22.58 -40.07 24.98
C ILE A 362 -22.49 -41.60 24.90
N ASP A 363 -22.14 -42.17 23.74
CA ASP A 363 -22.02 -43.63 23.57
C ASP A 363 -21.04 -44.27 24.56
N LEU A 364 -19.86 -43.67 24.75
CA LEU A 364 -18.85 -44.15 25.71
C LEU A 364 -19.34 -44.03 27.16
N THR A 365 -20.14 -43.01 27.46
CA THR A 365 -20.72 -42.81 28.79
C THR A 365 -21.78 -43.87 29.08
N ASP A 366 -22.62 -44.19 28.10
CA ASP A 366 -23.65 -45.22 28.22
C ASP A 366 -23.06 -46.63 28.35
N GLU A 367 -22.02 -46.95 27.57
CA GLU A 367 -21.29 -48.23 27.70
C GLU A 367 -20.68 -48.39 29.10
N LYS A 368 -20.02 -47.35 29.61
CA LYS A 368 -19.45 -47.35 30.97
C LYS A 368 -20.53 -47.50 32.05
N ASN A 369 -21.66 -46.81 31.92
CA ASN A 369 -22.77 -46.90 32.86
C ASN A 369 -23.36 -48.32 32.88
N ASN A 370 -23.53 -48.95 31.72
CA ASN A 370 -24.02 -50.33 31.63
C ASN A 370 -23.07 -51.34 32.29
N LEU A 371 -21.76 -51.17 32.15
CA LEU A 371 -20.76 -51.99 32.83
C LEU A 371 -20.80 -51.84 34.36
N LEU A 372 -20.99 -50.61 34.85
CA LEU A 372 -21.12 -50.35 36.30
C LEU A 372 -22.37 -51.02 36.88
N ILE A 373 -23.51 -50.94 36.19
CA ILE A 373 -24.78 -51.56 36.61
C ILE A 373 -24.67 -53.09 36.67
N SER A 374 -23.99 -53.72 35.69
CA SER A 374 -23.73 -55.17 35.73
C SER A 374 -22.85 -55.60 36.90
N GLY A 375 -21.84 -54.79 37.26
CA GLY A 375 -20.97 -55.07 38.40
C GLY A 375 -21.67 -54.96 39.76
N GLU A 376 -22.56 -53.96 39.93
CA GLU A 376 -23.31 -53.78 41.18
C GLU A 376 -24.34 -54.91 41.42
N ASN A 377 -25.05 -55.35 40.37
CA ASN A 377 -26.02 -56.44 40.50
C ASN A 377 -25.36 -57.78 40.85
N GLY A 378 -24.18 -58.08 40.29
CA GLY A 378 -23.42 -59.29 40.61
C GLY A 378 -22.94 -59.32 42.07
N LEU A 379 -22.55 -58.17 42.62
CA LEU A 379 -22.13 -58.06 44.02
C LEU A 379 -23.29 -58.34 44.99
N GLU A 380 -24.47 -57.77 44.72
CA GLU A 380 -25.63 -57.95 45.58
C GLU A 380 -26.11 -59.41 45.60
N GLU A 381 -26.09 -60.08 44.44
CA GLU A 381 -26.40 -61.50 44.32
C GLU A 381 -25.42 -62.38 45.13
N VAL A 382 -24.11 -62.15 45.00
CA VAL A 382 -23.08 -62.88 45.76
C VAL A 382 -23.25 -62.71 47.27
N VAL A 383 -23.53 -61.48 47.72
CA VAL A 383 -23.75 -61.18 49.14
C VAL A 383 -25.00 -61.90 49.66
N GLN A 384 -26.07 -61.95 48.86
CA GLN A 384 -27.31 -62.61 49.26
C GLN A 384 -27.17 -64.13 49.34
N LEU A 385 -26.51 -64.76 48.36
CA LEU A 385 -26.19 -66.19 48.38
C LEU A 385 -25.35 -66.56 49.61
N ALA A 386 -24.41 -65.68 50.02
CA ALA A 386 -23.61 -65.88 51.23
C ALA A 386 -24.45 -65.85 52.51
N LYS A 387 -25.34 -64.86 52.63
CA LYS A 387 -26.24 -64.68 53.78
C LYS A 387 -27.19 -65.87 53.96
N ASN A 388 -27.69 -66.41 52.85
CA ASN A 388 -28.61 -67.54 52.84
C ASN A 388 -27.91 -68.92 52.94
N ASN A 389 -26.57 -68.96 52.89
CA ASN A 389 -25.76 -70.19 52.90
C ASN A 389 -26.15 -71.17 51.77
N GLU A 390 -26.35 -70.63 50.58
CA GLU A 390 -26.72 -71.39 49.40
C GLU A 390 -25.50 -72.07 48.74
N ALA A 391 -25.69 -73.27 48.20
CA ALA A 391 -24.60 -74.07 47.62
C ALA A 391 -23.89 -73.40 46.42
N GLY A 392 -24.56 -72.46 45.75
CA GLY A 392 -24.05 -71.70 44.61
C GLY A 392 -23.18 -70.50 44.97
N PHE A 393 -23.06 -70.14 46.25
CA PHE A 393 -22.31 -68.95 46.69
C PHE A 393 -20.90 -68.88 46.11
N LEU A 394 -20.11 -69.96 46.24
CA LEU A 394 -18.72 -69.96 45.80
C LEU A 394 -18.58 -69.83 44.28
N ALA A 395 -19.48 -70.46 43.52
CA ALA A 395 -19.48 -70.38 42.06
C ALA A 395 -19.84 -68.97 41.57
N LYS A 396 -20.84 -68.33 42.20
CA LYS A 396 -21.18 -66.93 41.89
C LYS A 396 -20.07 -65.98 42.32
N PHE A 397 -19.42 -66.23 43.45
CA PHE A 397 -18.28 -65.44 43.90
C PHE A 397 -17.11 -65.52 42.90
N GLU A 398 -16.83 -66.70 42.33
CA GLU A 398 -15.83 -66.89 41.28
C GLU A 398 -16.18 -66.14 39.99
N GLU A 399 -17.46 -66.11 39.61
CA GLU A 399 -17.95 -65.33 38.46
C GLU A 399 -17.72 -63.83 38.64
N VAL A 400 -17.94 -63.31 39.85
CA VAL A 400 -17.81 -61.86 40.15
C VAL A 400 -16.37 -61.45 40.47
N TYR A 401 -15.57 -62.36 41.05
CA TYR A 401 -14.17 -62.12 41.44
C TYR A 401 -13.21 -63.19 40.88
N PRO A 402 -13.13 -63.35 39.55
CA PRO A 402 -12.34 -64.40 38.93
C PRO A 402 -10.84 -64.26 39.22
N ASP A 403 -10.33 -63.02 39.26
CA ASP A 403 -8.92 -62.76 39.56
C ASP A 403 -8.54 -63.17 40.98
N TRP A 404 -9.41 -62.89 41.95
CA TRP A 404 -9.18 -63.29 43.34
C TRP A 404 -9.19 -64.82 43.49
N MET A 405 -10.15 -65.49 42.83
CA MET A 405 -10.27 -66.95 42.86
C MET A 405 -9.03 -67.62 42.25
N ASN A 406 -8.57 -67.13 41.10
CA ASN A 406 -7.37 -67.63 40.46
C ASN A 406 -6.12 -67.47 41.34
N ARG A 407 -6.00 -66.35 42.06
CA ARG A 407 -4.87 -66.10 42.97
C ARG A 407 -4.88 -66.99 44.20
N ILE A 408 -6.02 -67.16 44.87
CA ILE A 408 -6.09 -67.99 46.08
C ILE A 408 -5.84 -69.46 45.77
N MET A 409 -6.36 -69.96 44.63
CA MET A 409 -6.12 -71.32 44.19
C MET A 409 -4.69 -71.53 43.70
N GLY A 410 -4.05 -70.51 43.09
CA GLY A 410 -2.65 -70.58 42.70
C GLY A 410 -1.68 -70.61 43.89
N LEU A 411 -1.99 -69.87 44.96
CA LEU A 411 -1.14 -69.80 46.17
C LEU A 411 -1.39 -70.95 47.14
N HIS A 412 -2.63 -71.40 47.29
CA HIS A 412 -3.04 -72.43 48.24
C HIS A 412 -3.99 -73.45 47.60
N PRO A 413 -3.49 -74.30 46.68
CA PRO A 413 -4.30 -75.30 45.98
C PRO A 413 -4.83 -76.40 46.90
N ASP A 414 -4.33 -76.50 48.13
CA ASP A 414 -4.72 -77.46 49.15
C ASP A 414 -5.94 -77.03 49.99
N LEU A 415 -6.46 -75.81 49.79
CA LEU A 415 -7.67 -75.34 50.48
C LEU A 415 -8.90 -76.15 50.04
N THR A 416 -9.66 -76.61 51.02
CA THR A 416 -10.93 -77.29 50.78
C THR A 416 -12.00 -76.29 50.36
N ARG A 417 -13.05 -76.75 49.68
CA ARG A 417 -14.20 -75.92 49.30
C ARG A 417 -14.78 -75.10 50.48
N LYS A 418 -14.85 -75.69 51.68
CA LYS A 418 -15.34 -75.00 52.88
C LYS A 418 -14.37 -73.94 53.43
N GLU A 419 -13.08 -74.10 53.19
CA GLU A 419 -12.08 -73.09 53.50
C GLU A 419 -12.09 -71.96 52.47
N LEU A 420 -12.31 -72.26 51.18
CA LEU A 420 -12.52 -71.25 50.13
C LEU A 420 -13.80 -70.44 50.35
N GLU A 421 -14.92 -71.09 50.70
CA GLU A 421 -16.16 -70.40 51.10
C GLU A 421 -15.92 -69.45 52.30
N LEU A 422 -15.15 -69.90 53.29
CA LEU A 422 -14.79 -69.06 54.43
C LEU A 422 -13.90 -67.86 54.02
N SER A 423 -12.89 -68.09 53.17
CA SER A 423 -12.03 -67.02 52.65
C SER A 423 -12.81 -66.00 51.81
N ALA A 424 -13.75 -66.45 50.98
CA ALA A 424 -14.64 -65.58 50.20
C ALA A 424 -15.57 -64.76 51.12
N MET A 425 -16.14 -65.37 52.17
CA MET A 425 -16.93 -64.63 53.17
C MET A 425 -16.10 -63.59 53.94
N LEU A 426 -14.81 -63.85 54.16
CA LEU A 426 -13.88 -62.89 54.76
C LEU A 426 -13.51 -61.77 53.77
N TYR A 427 -13.34 -62.06 52.48
CA TYR A 427 -13.14 -61.06 51.43
C TYR A 427 -14.33 -60.07 51.36
N LEU A 428 -15.55 -60.61 51.42
CA LEU A 428 -16.81 -59.84 51.54
C LEU A 428 -16.97 -59.13 52.89
N ASN A 429 -15.99 -59.26 53.79
CA ASN A 429 -15.94 -58.59 55.08
C ASN A 429 -17.03 -59.00 56.09
N PHE A 430 -17.59 -60.20 55.97
CA PHE A 430 -18.57 -60.68 56.95
C PHE A 430 -17.90 -60.97 58.30
N SER A 431 -18.48 -60.43 59.37
CA SER A 431 -17.99 -60.65 60.72
C SER A 431 -18.11 -62.12 61.12
N THR A 432 -17.32 -62.53 62.13
CA THR A 432 -17.38 -63.91 62.63
C THR A 432 -18.75 -64.25 63.26
N LYS A 433 -19.53 -63.23 63.68
CA LYS A 433 -20.91 -63.41 64.16
C LYS A 433 -21.86 -63.67 63.00
N GLU A 434 -21.73 -62.91 61.91
CA GLU A 434 -22.54 -63.07 60.70
C GLU A 434 -22.28 -64.42 60.03
N ILE A 435 -21.01 -64.80 59.82
CA ILE A 435 -20.67 -66.10 59.23
C ILE A 435 -21.24 -67.26 60.06
N ALA A 436 -21.23 -67.15 61.40
CA ALA A 436 -21.80 -68.14 62.30
C ALA A 436 -23.33 -68.23 62.14
N SER A 437 -24.00 -67.07 61.98
CA SER A 437 -25.42 -66.99 61.69
C SER A 437 -25.78 -67.60 60.34
N PHE A 438 -25.03 -67.27 59.28
CA PHE A 438 -25.31 -67.74 57.92
C PHE A 438 -25.09 -69.26 57.81
N THR A 439 -24.00 -69.76 58.40
CA THR A 439 -23.62 -71.18 58.28
C THR A 439 -24.24 -72.08 59.35
N PHE A 440 -25.10 -71.54 60.21
CA PHE A 440 -25.78 -72.25 61.30
C PHE A 440 -24.83 -73.02 62.23
N VAL A 441 -23.66 -72.44 62.54
CA VAL A 441 -22.69 -73.00 63.49
C VAL A 441 -22.42 -72.07 64.65
N GLN A 442 -21.95 -72.59 65.77
CA GLN A 442 -21.58 -71.75 66.91
C GLN A 442 -20.46 -70.76 66.55
N HIS A 443 -20.53 -69.54 67.08
CA HIS A 443 -19.51 -68.50 66.84
C HIS A 443 -18.08 -68.99 67.11
N LYS A 444 -17.88 -69.76 68.18
CA LYS A 444 -16.60 -70.39 68.55
C LYS A 444 -16.08 -71.36 67.47
N THR A 445 -16.98 -72.05 66.77
CA THR A 445 -16.63 -72.94 65.65
C THR A 445 -16.07 -72.14 64.48
N VAL A 446 -16.65 -71.00 64.14
CA VAL A 446 -16.11 -70.12 63.09
C VAL A 446 -14.76 -69.52 63.49
N GLN A 447 -14.59 -69.10 64.74
CA GLN A 447 -13.28 -68.65 65.26
C GLN A 447 -12.20 -69.73 65.11
N MET A 448 -12.53 -70.98 65.46
CA MET A 448 -11.62 -72.11 65.28
C MET A 448 -11.31 -72.40 63.80
N ARG A 449 -12.32 -72.32 62.91
CA ARG A 449 -12.10 -72.46 61.46
C ARG A 449 -11.19 -71.35 60.93
N LYS A 450 -11.38 -70.09 61.34
CA LYS A 450 -10.50 -68.96 61.00
C LYS A 450 -9.08 -69.16 61.51
N TYR A 451 -8.90 -69.70 62.72
CA TYR A 451 -7.59 -70.02 63.26
C TYR A 451 -6.87 -71.10 62.42
N ARG A 452 -7.58 -72.18 62.06
CA ARG A 452 -7.04 -73.24 61.19
C ARG A 452 -6.70 -72.71 59.80
N LEU A 453 -7.60 -71.92 59.22
CA LEU A 453 -7.38 -71.25 57.94
C LEU A 453 -6.13 -70.36 58.00
N ARG A 454 -5.99 -69.51 59.03
CA ARG A 454 -4.80 -68.67 59.22
C ARG A 454 -3.51 -69.49 59.25
N LYS A 455 -3.49 -70.63 59.96
CA LYS A 455 -2.33 -71.53 60.02
C LYS A 455 -2.01 -72.16 58.67
N LYS A 456 -3.02 -72.55 57.92
CA LYS A 456 -2.90 -73.14 56.58
C LYS A 456 -2.43 -72.14 55.53
N LEU A 457 -2.81 -70.88 55.69
CA LEU A 457 -2.33 -69.75 54.90
C LEU A 457 -0.94 -69.23 55.33
N HIS A 458 -0.31 -69.86 56.34
CA HIS A 458 0.99 -69.45 56.90
C HIS A 458 1.07 -67.97 57.35
N LEU A 459 -0.05 -67.41 57.84
CA LEU A 459 -0.10 -66.01 58.26
C LEU A 459 0.35 -65.83 59.72
N ASP A 460 1.11 -64.76 59.99
CA ASP A 460 1.52 -64.40 61.35
C ASP A 460 0.32 -63.99 62.22
N SER A 461 0.48 -64.16 63.53
CA SER A 461 -0.47 -63.76 64.58
C SER A 461 -0.89 -62.29 64.51
N LYS A 462 -0.02 -61.40 64.00
CA LYS A 462 -0.27 -59.96 63.88
C LYS A 462 -0.97 -59.56 62.57
N SER A 463 -1.02 -60.42 61.56
CA SER A 463 -1.59 -60.11 60.25
C SER A 463 -3.12 -60.17 60.30
N ASP A 464 -3.84 -59.13 59.86
CA ASP A 464 -5.30 -59.16 59.79
C ASP A 464 -5.76 -60.06 58.62
N LEU A 465 -6.54 -61.09 58.95
CA LEU A 465 -7.03 -62.07 57.99
C LEU A 465 -8.04 -61.47 56.99
N TYR A 466 -8.81 -60.46 57.39
CA TYR A 466 -9.74 -59.75 56.49
C TYR A 466 -8.97 -58.88 55.50
N LEU A 467 -7.95 -58.17 55.98
CA LEU A 467 -7.09 -57.35 55.13
C LEU A 467 -6.33 -58.23 54.14
N TRP A 468 -5.77 -59.35 54.61
CA TRP A 468 -5.13 -60.33 53.75
C TRP A 468 -6.08 -60.83 52.66
N ALA A 469 -7.31 -61.21 53.02
CA ALA A 469 -8.29 -61.69 52.04
C ALA A 469 -8.51 -60.63 50.94
N LYS A 470 -8.67 -59.35 51.30
CA LYS A 470 -8.90 -58.25 50.34
C LYS A 470 -7.68 -57.84 49.51
N THR A 471 -6.46 -58.17 49.94
CA THR A 471 -5.21 -57.71 49.32
C THR A 471 -4.50 -58.80 48.50
N LEU A 472 -5.07 -60.00 48.47
CA LEU A 472 -4.70 -61.08 47.56
C LEU A 472 -4.87 -60.64 46.10
#